data_AF-A0A8B3TB48-F1
#
_entry.id   AF-A0A8B3TB48-F1
#
_cell.length_a   1.000
_cell.length_b   1.000
_cell.length_c   1.000
_cell.angle_alpha   90.00
_cell.angle_beta   90.00
_cell.angle_gamma   90.00
#
_symmetry.space_group_name_H-M   'P 1'
#
loop_
_entity.id
_entity.type
_entity.pdbx_description
1 polymer ?
#
loop_
_entity_poly.entity_id
_entity_poly.type
_entity_poly.pdbx_seq_one_letter_code
_entity_poly.pdbx_strand_id
1 'polypeptide(L)' 'MPTRKRGERGKAKCHTVYAIYKGEINIADGTAAELARRLNKSQGYIRMLASSRIHKLAEQNPNRLMAIKIGYTTDEL' A
#
# COMPACT_ATOMS: atom_id res chain seq x y z
N MET A 1 -9.77 16.68 43.03
CA MET A 1 -10.33 16.18 41.75
C MET A 1 -9.23 16.24 40.69
N PRO A 2 -8.58 15.13 40.29
CA PRO A 2 -7.58 15.19 39.23
C PRO A 2 -8.28 15.09 37.85
N THR A 3 -8.04 16.09 37.00
CA THR A 3 -8.49 16.13 35.61
C THR A 3 -7.76 15.04 34.81
N ARG A 4 -8.52 14.12 34.21
CA ARG A 4 -7.98 13.06 33.36
C ARG A 4 -7.25 13.69 32.17
N LYS A 5 -5.92 13.53 32.12
CA LYS A 5 -5.10 13.79 30.92
C LYS A 5 -5.76 13.07 29.74
N ARG A 6 -6.24 13.83 28.74
CA ARG A 6 -6.63 13.26 27.44
C ARG A 6 -5.36 12.66 26.85
N GLY A 7 -5.27 11.33 26.91
CA GLY A 7 -4.17 10.57 26.35
C GLY A 7 -3.89 11.02 24.92
N GLU A 8 -2.62 11.29 24.64
CA GLU A 8 -2.06 11.32 23.31
C GLU A 8 -2.48 10.04 22.59
N ARG A 9 -3.55 10.13 21.79
CA ARG A 9 -3.77 9.15 20.73
C ARG A 9 -2.71 9.46 19.69
N GLY A 10 -1.48 8.99 19.94
CA GLY A 10 -0.49 8.82 18.90
C GLY A 10 -1.21 8.10 17.78
N LYS A 11 -1.49 8.80 16.69
CA LYS A 11 -2.02 8.16 15.49
C LYS A 11 -0.88 7.28 15.02
N ALA A 12 -0.90 6.00 15.43
CA ALA A 12 -0.08 4.98 14.80
C ALA A 12 -0.26 5.20 13.30
N LYS A 13 0.80 5.65 12.63
CA LYS A 13 0.75 5.95 11.21
C LYS A 13 0.67 4.57 10.55
N CYS A 14 -0.55 4.06 10.38
CA CYS A 14 -0.75 2.78 9.72
C CYS A 14 -0.28 2.92 8.28
N HIS A 15 0.91 2.39 7.98
CA HIS A 15 1.46 2.40 6.65
C HIS A 15 0.83 1.23 5.89
N THR A 16 0.02 1.54 4.87
CA THR A 16 -0.57 0.50 4.04
C THR A 16 0.53 -0.15 3.20
N VAL A 17 0.62 -1.48 3.30
CA VAL A 17 1.53 -2.29 2.51
C VAL A 17 0.81 -2.75 1.25
N TYR A 18 1.48 -2.59 0.13
CA TYR A 18 1.03 -3.04 -1.17
C TYR A 18 2.03 -4.08 -1.70
N ALA A 19 1.53 -5.04 -2.47
CA ALA A 19 2.33 -5.97 -3.24
C ALA A 19 2.02 -5.75 -4.72
N ILE A 20 3.06 -5.54 -5.53
CA ILE A 20 2.98 -5.31 -6.97
C ILE A 20 3.18 -6.64 -7.68
N TYR A 21 2.16 -7.02 -8.43
CA TYR A 21 2.14 -8.19 -9.28
C TYR A 21 2.16 -7.79 -10.75
N LYS A 22 2.71 -8.67 -11.59
CA LYS A 22 2.55 -8.67 -13.04
C LYS A 22 2.16 -10.07 -13.46
N GLY A 23 0.88 -10.27 -13.73
CA GLY A 23 0.30 -11.61 -13.86
C GLY A 23 0.46 -12.35 -12.54
N GLU A 24 1.17 -13.49 -12.56
CA GLU A 24 1.42 -14.33 -11.38
C GLU A 24 2.74 -13.98 -10.66
N ILE A 25 3.56 -13.10 -11.24
CA ILE A 25 4.89 -12.77 -10.69
C ILE A 25 4.76 -11.61 -9.71
N ASN A 26 5.20 -11.83 -8.46
CA ASN A 26 5.41 -10.74 -7.51
C ASN A 26 6.71 -10.00 -7.88
N ILE A 27 6.60 -8.71 -8.19
CA ILE A 27 7.73 -7.84 -8.53
C ILE A 27 8.32 -7.21 -7.28
N ALA A 28 7.46 -6.71 -6.40
CA ALA A 28 7.88 -6.00 -5.20
C ALA A 28 6.72 -5.86 -4.22
N ASP A 29 7.01 -6.06 -2.94
CA ASP A 29 6.15 -5.75 -1.82
C ASP A 29 6.77 -4.65 -0.95
N GLY A 30 5.91 -3.91 -0.26
CA GLY A 30 6.32 -2.86 0.65
C GLY A 30 5.30 -1.75 0.79
N THR A 31 5.66 -0.71 1.51
CA THR A 31 4.80 0.47 1.64
C THR A 31 4.70 1.21 0.30
N ALA A 32 3.64 2.01 0.12
CA ALA A 32 3.49 2.83 -1.09
C ALA A 32 4.70 3.74 -1.34
N ALA A 33 5.40 4.17 -0.29
CA ALA A 33 6.60 4.99 -0.40
C ALA A 33 7.81 4.20 -0.92
N GLU A 34 8.03 2.99 -0.44
CA GLU A 34 9.13 2.13 -0.90
C GLU A 34 8.92 1.69 -2.36
N LEU A 35 7.70 1.29 -2.69
CA LEU A 35 7.33 0.91 -4.05
C LEU A 35 7.44 2.07 -5.02
N ALA A 36 7.02 3.27 -4.60
CA ALA A 36 7.19 4.50 -5.37
C ALA A 36 8.67 4.76 -5.70
N ARG A 37 9.57 4.59 -4.71
CA ARG A 37 11.02 4.73 -4.92
C ARG A 37 11.59 3.66 -5.84
N ARG A 38 11.23 2.39 -5.64
CA ARG A 38 11.71 1.27 -6.46
C ARG A 38 11.27 1.37 -7.92
N LEU A 39 10.02 1.72 -8.15
CA LEU A 39 9.43 1.83 -9.49
C LEU A 39 9.69 3.19 -10.15
N ASN A 40 10.32 4.13 -9.41
CA ASN A 40 10.46 5.53 -9.80
C ASN A 40 9.10 6.14 -10.23
N LYS A 41 8.06 5.89 -9.43
CA LYS A 41 6.68 6.35 -9.64
C LYS A 41 6.18 7.12 -8.42
N SER A 42 5.05 7.80 -8.57
CA SER A 42 4.40 8.46 -7.43
C SER A 42 3.67 7.44 -6.55
N GLN A 43 3.53 7.74 -5.25
CA GLN A 43 2.70 6.93 -4.35
C GLN A 43 1.24 6.84 -4.83
N GLY A 44 0.75 7.90 -5.48
CA GLY A 44 -0.58 7.93 -6.11
C GLY A 44 -0.72 6.88 -7.22
N TYR A 45 0.34 6.63 -7.98
CA TYR A 45 0.36 5.56 -8.98
C TYR A 45 0.21 4.17 -8.33
N ILE A 46 0.90 3.92 -7.22
CA ILE A 46 0.77 2.66 -6.47
C ILE A 46 -0.67 2.46 -5.97
N ARG A 47 -1.30 3.52 -5.46
CA ARG A 47 -2.71 3.49 -5.05
C ARG A 47 -3.65 3.26 -6.23
N MET A 48 -3.37 3.85 -7.39
CA MET A 48 -4.12 3.62 -8.62
C MET A 48 -4.03 2.15 -9.05
N LEU A 49 -2.85 1.54 -8.98
CA LEU A 49 -2.65 0.12 -9.29
C LEU A 49 -3.46 -0.80 -8.37
N ALA A 50 -3.82 -0.33 -7.17
CA ALA A 50 -4.67 -1.05 -6.23
C ALA A 50 -6.18 -0.85 -6.45
N SER A 51 -6.57 -0.13 -7.51
CA SER A 51 -7.97 0.11 -7.83
C SER A 51 -8.57 -1.09 -8.55
N SER A 52 -9.85 -1.39 -8.28
CA SER A 52 -10.59 -2.49 -8.90
C SER A 52 -10.60 -2.43 -10.43
N ARG A 53 -10.51 -1.22 -11.01
CA ARG A 53 -10.37 -1.04 -12.46
C ARG A 53 -9.06 -1.65 -12.99
N ILE A 54 -7.95 -1.48 -12.28
CA ILE A 54 -6.67 -2.03 -12.69
C ILE A 54 -6.66 -3.54 -12.50
N HIS A 55 -7.30 -4.05 -11.45
CA HIS A 55 -7.44 -5.50 -11.23
C HIS A 55 -8.16 -6.16 -12.40
N LYS A 56 -9.33 -5.64 -12.81
CA LYS A 56 -10.06 -6.13 -13.99
C LYS A 56 -9.23 -6.06 -15.27
N LEU A 57 -8.42 -5.01 -15.43
CA LEU A 57 -7.54 -4.88 -16.61
C LEU A 57 -6.34 -5.84 -16.56
N ALA A 58 -5.86 -6.19 -15.36
CA ALA A 58 -4.79 -7.17 -15.18
C ALA A 58 -5.29 -8.60 -15.39
N GLU A 59 -6.55 -8.90 -15.02
CA GLU A 59 -7.22 -10.16 -15.35
C GLU A 59 -7.34 -10.36 -16.87
N GLN A 60 -7.71 -9.30 -17.61
CA GLN A 60 -7.81 -9.35 -19.07
C GLN A 60 -6.45 -9.33 -19.77
N ASN A 61 -5.40 -8.84 -19.09
CA ASN A 61 -4.08 -8.67 -19.68
C ASN A 61 -2.99 -8.96 -18.63
N PRO A 62 -2.48 -10.21 -18.56
CA PRO A 62 -1.56 -10.64 -17.50
C PRO A 62 -0.20 -9.92 -17.56
N ASN A 63 0.08 -9.17 -18.63
CA ASN A 63 1.27 -8.33 -18.71
C ASN A 63 1.15 -6.99 -17.97
N ARG A 64 -0.04 -6.63 -17.45
CA ARG A 64 -0.23 -5.38 -16.69
C ARG A 64 0.20 -5.53 -15.24
N LEU A 65 0.68 -4.40 -14.70
CA LEU A 65 0.96 -4.25 -13.28
C LEU A 65 -0.35 -4.12 -12.50
N MET A 66 -0.40 -4.78 -11.35
CA MET A 66 -1.48 -4.74 -10.39
C MET A 66 -0.89 -4.57 -8.99
N ALA A 67 -1.51 -3.74 -8.15
CA ALA A 67 -1.14 -3.68 -6.74
C ALA A 67 -2.23 -4.33 -5.91
N ILE A 68 -1.87 -5.22 -4.99
CA ILE A 68 -2.78 -5.78 -4.00
C ILE A 68 -2.45 -5.16 -2.65
N LYS A 69 -3.46 -4.67 -1.95
CA LYS A 69 -3.30 -4.21 -0.58
C LYS A 69 -3.25 -5.44 0.33
N ILE A 70 -2.07 -5.75 0.85
CA ILE A 70 -1.83 -6.97 1.63
C ILE A 70 -2.00 -6.76 3.14
N GLY A 71 -1.91 -5.52 3.62
CA GLY A 71 -2.12 -5.23 5.04
C GLY A 71 -1.76 -3.81 5.44
N TYR A 72 -1.63 -3.61 6.74
CA TYR A 72 -1.17 -2.38 7.36
C TYR A 72 -0.01 -2.73 8.27
N THR A 73 1.12 -2.03 8.13
CA THR A 73 2.10 -1.99 9.22
C THR A 73 1.56 -0.98 10.24
N THR A 74 1.39 -1.42 11.47
CA THR A 74 1.52 -0.54 12.61
C THR A 74 3.02 -0.48 12.87
N ASP A 75 3.62 0.71 12.74
CA ASP A 75 4.91 0.99 13.37
C ASP A 75 4.67 0.89 14.88
N GLU A 76 4.74 -0.33 15.40
CA GLU A 76 4.92 -0.59 16.82
C GLU A 76 6.45 -0.56 17.05
N LEU A 77 6.94 0.64 17.33
CA LEU A 77 8.26 0.92 17.88
C LEU A 77 8.08 1.64 19.21
#